data_AF-A0A6J4K1Y7-F1
#
_entry.id   AF-A0A6J4K1Y7-F1
#
_cell.length_a   1.000
_cell.length_b   1.000
_cell.length_c   1.000
_cell.angle_alpha   90.00
_cell.angle_beta   90.00
_cell.angle_gamma   90.00
#
_symmetry.space_group_name_H-M   'P 1'
#
loop_
_entity.id
_entity.type
_entity.pdbx_description
1 polymer ?
#
loop_
_entity_poly.entity_id
_entity_poly.type
_entity_poly.pdbx_seq_one_letter_code
_entity_poly.pdbx_strand_id
1 'polypeptide(L)' 'PLGTSAGRLLDAAGLKGTRVGGAVVSDRHANYIVNLGGATANDVLRLMETMRARVFDEFAVELEPEVEIVGEQL' A
#
# COMPACT_ATOMS: atom_id res chain seq x y z
N PRO A 1 -9.37 10.16 -1.60
CA PRO A 1 -9.53 11.29 -0.65
C PRO A 1 -10.03 12.55 -1.37
N LEU A 2 -10.85 13.39 -0.73
CA LEU A 2 -11.39 14.59 -1.36
C LEU A 2 -10.24 15.58 -1.65
N GLY A 3 -10.01 15.88 -2.94
CA GLY A 3 -9.00 16.84 -3.40
C GLY A 3 -7.63 16.26 -3.82
N THR A 4 -7.35 14.97 -3.59
CA THR A 4 -6.11 14.32 -4.08
C THR A 4 -6.29 12.81 -4.30
N SER A 5 -5.42 12.19 -5.09
CA SER A 5 -5.47 10.73 -5.33
C SER A 5 -4.61 9.97 -4.32
N ALA A 6 -5.02 8.74 -3.98
CA ALA A 6 -4.23 7.84 -3.13
C ALA A 6 -2.83 7.62 -3.72
N GLY A 7 -2.73 7.39 -5.03
CA GLY A 7 -1.43 7.24 -5.71
C GLY A 7 -0.51 8.44 -5.55
N ARG A 8 -1.02 9.68 -5.53
CA ARG A 8 -0.19 10.88 -5.31
C ARG A 8 0.29 10.95 -3.87
N LEU A 9 -0.56 10.66 -2.89
CA LEU A 9 -0.17 10.62 -1.48
C LEU A 9 0.88 9.55 -1.21
N LEU A 10 0.70 8.37 -1.79
CA LEU A 10 1.65 7.26 -1.66
C LEU A 10 3.01 7.58 -2.31
N ASP A 11 3.00 8.26 -3.46
CA ASP A 11 4.23 8.69 -4.13
C ASP A 11 4.94 9.80 -3.33
N ALA A 12 4.18 10.78 -2.83
CA ALA A 12 4.70 11.85 -1.98
C ALA A 12 5.28 11.31 -0.66
N ALA A 13 4.67 10.27 -0.09
CA ALA A 13 5.19 9.53 1.08
C ALA A 13 6.47 8.73 0.82
N GLY A 14 6.98 8.73 -0.42
CA GLY A 14 8.19 8.03 -0.82
C GLY A 14 8.06 6.50 -0.80
N LEU A 15 6.85 5.96 -1.01
CA LEU A 15 6.60 4.53 -0.80
C LEU A 15 6.99 3.63 -1.99
N LYS A 16 7.32 4.18 -3.17
CA LYS A 16 7.80 3.38 -4.32
C LYS A 16 9.00 2.51 -3.92
N GLY A 17 8.96 1.24 -4.30
CA GLY A 17 10.01 0.27 -3.96
C GLY A 17 9.95 -0.27 -2.52
N THR A 18 9.06 0.24 -1.66
CA THR A 18 8.86 -0.31 -0.31
C THR A 18 8.40 -1.76 -0.41
N ARG A 19 9.02 -2.64 0.39
CA ARG A 19 8.85 -4.09 0.30
C ARG A 19 8.51 -4.70 1.66
N VAL A 20 7.59 -5.66 1.65
CA VAL A 20 7.35 -6.60 2.75
C VAL A 20 7.26 -8.00 2.14
N GLY A 21 8.14 -8.91 2.58
CA GLY A 21 8.22 -10.26 2.01
C GLY A 21 8.38 -10.24 0.48
N GLY A 22 7.50 -10.93 -0.24
CA GLY A 22 7.46 -10.93 -1.71
C GLY A 22 6.68 -9.78 -2.37
N ALA A 23 5.99 -8.94 -1.58
CA ALA A 23 5.18 -7.83 -2.07
C ALA A 23 5.98 -6.52 -2.09
N VAL A 24 5.84 -5.73 -3.16
CA VAL A 24 6.52 -4.43 -3.31
C VAL A 24 5.58 -3.37 -3.87
N VAL A 25 5.73 -2.12 -3.46
CA VAL A 25 5.07 -0.99 -4.10
C VAL A 25 5.72 -0.74 -5.46
N SER A 26 4.92 -0.68 -6.53
CA SER A 26 5.42 -0.48 -7.89
C SER A 26 6.19 0.84 -8.04
N ASP A 27 7.38 0.78 -8.63
CA ASP A 27 8.16 1.97 -9.00
C ASP A 27 7.47 2.84 -10.06
N ARG A 28 6.55 2.26 -10.84
CA ARG A 28 5.82 2.97 -11.89
C ARG A 28 4.64 3.75 -11.35
N HIS A 29 3.93 3.19 -10.37
CA HIS A 29 2.71 3.78 -9.82
C HIS A 29 2.48 3.34 -8.37
N ALA A 30 2.63 4.26 -7.42
CA ALA A 30 2.66 3.95 -5.98
C ALA A 30 1.35 3.34 -5.42
N ASN A 31 0.23 3.44 -6.15
CA ASN A 31 -1.04 2.78 -5.80
C ASN A 31 -1.13 1.29 -6.21
N TYR A 32 -0.05 0.70 -6.74
CA TYR A 32 -0.02 -0.71 -7.12
C TYR A 32 0.97 -1.46 -6.24
N ILE A 33 0.51 -2.58 -5.69
CA ILE A 33 1.37 -3.60 -5.08
C ILE A 33 1.64 -4.67 -6.13
N VAL A 34 2.91 -5.00 -6.32
CA VAL A 34 3.38 -6.00 -7.26
C VAL A 34 3.89 -7.21 -6.47
N ASN A 35 3.46 -8.40 -6.89
CA ASN A 35 4.08 -9.65 -6.46
C ASN A 35 5.27 -9.94 -7.39
N LEU A 36 6.50 -9.87 -6.88
CA LEU A 36 7.71 -10.20 -7.65
C LEU A 36 8.02 -11.71 -7.67
N GLY A 37 7.12 -12.53 -7.13
CA GLY A 37 7.28 -13.96 -6.91
C GLY A 37 7.22 -14.29 -5.41
N GLY A 38 6.37 -15.25 -5.06
CA GLY A 38 6.28 -15.76 -3.68
C GLY A 38 5.63 -14.84 -2.65
N ALA A 39 5.03 -13.70 -3.03
CA ALA A 39 4.28 -12.89 -2.08
C ALA A 39 3.07 -13.64 -1.55
N THR A 40 2.89 -13.60 -0.23
CA THR A 40 1.71 -14.13 0.46
C THR A 40 0.63 -13.06 0.62
N ALA A 41 -0.60 -13.47 0.92
CA ALA A 41 -1.66 -12.51 1.27
C ALA A 41 -1.26 -11.64 2.48
N ASN A 42 -0.59 -12.24 3.48
CA ASN A 42 -0.09 -11.53 4.65
C ASN A 42 0.95 -10.46 4.29
N ASP A 43 1.83 -10.73 3.32
CA ASP A 43 2.80 -9.73 2.84
C ASP A 43 2.10 -8.51 2.25
N VAL A 44 1.06 -8.74 1.43
CA VAL A 44 0.26 -7.67 0.83
C VAL A 44 -0.48 -6.87 1.90
N LEU A 45 -1.13 -7.54 2.86
CA LEU A 45 -1.85 -6.86 3.96
C LEU A 45 -0.91 -6.01 4.81
N ARG A 46 0.24 -6.55 5.22
CA ARG A 46 1.24 -5.80 5.99
C ARG A 46 1.84 -4.63 5.21
N LEU A 47 2.04 -4.79 3.90
CA LEU A 47 2.48 -3.70 3.05
C LEU A 47 1.40 -2.61 2.95
N MET A 48 0.13 -2.98 2.81
CA MET A 48 -0.99 -2.04 2.83
C MET A 48 -1.08 -1.27 4.16
N GLU A 49 -0.92 -1.95 5.31
CA GLU A 49 -0.86 -1.31 6.63
C GLU A 49 0.28 -0.29 6.71
N THR A 50 1.48 -0.67 6.23
CA THR A 50 2.65 0.23 6.18
C THR A 50 2.37 1.46 5.32
N MET A 51 1.76 1.27 4.14
CA MET A 51 1.39 2.35 3.23
C MET A 51 0.38 3.31 3.88
N ARG A 52 -0.66 2.78 4.53
CA ARG A 52 -1.68 3.57 5.23
C ARG A 52 -1.09 4.37 6.38
N ALA A 53 -0.29 3.74 7.23
CA ALA A 53 0.35 4.39 8.37
C ALA A 53 1.26 5.53 7.91
N ARG A 54 2.09 5.31 6.88
CA ARG A 54 2.98 6.34 6.35
C ARG A 54 2.24 7.55 5.82
N VAL A 55 1.15 7.34 5.08
CA VAL A 55 0.33 8.45 4.55
C VAL A 55 -0.38 9.19 5.67
N PHE A 56 -0.83 8.48 6.71
CA PHE A 56 -1.42 9.13 7.88
C PHE A 56 -0.40 9.97 8.64
N ASP A 57 0.79 9.42 8.92
CA ASP A 57 1.84 10.13 9.67
C ASP A 57 2.31 11.39 8.95
N GLU A 58 2.38 11.37 7.62
CA GLU A 58 2.92 12.48 6.83
C GLU A 58 1.87 13.53 6.46
N PHE A 59 0.63 13.11 6.21
CA PHE A 59 -0.41 13.99 5.66
C PHE A 59 -1.64 14.13 6.54
N ALA A 60 -1.72 13.40 7.67
CA ALA A 60 -2.92 13.26 8.49
C ALA A 60 -4.16 12.82 7.67
N VAL A 61 -3.93 12.04 6.61
CA VAL A 61 -4.99 11.49 5.75
C VAL A 61 -5.09 9.98 5.99
N GLU A 62 -6.29 9.52 6.36
CA GLU A 62 -6.57 8.10 6.41
C GLU A 62 -6.93 7.58 5.01
N LEU A 63 -6.20 6.58 4.53
CA LEU A 63 -6.53 5.86 3.31
C LEU A 63 -7.44 4.67 3.63
N GLU A 64 -8.51 4.52 2.87
CA GLU A 64 -9.39 3.37 2.92
C GLU A 64 -9.07 2.42 1.75
N PRO A 65 -8.97 1.10 1.98
CA PRO A 65 -8.81 0.13 0.90
C PRO A 65 -10.03 0.12 -0.04
N GLU A 66 -9.80 0.25 -1.34
CA GLU A 66 -10.82 -0.05 -2.37
C GLU A 66 -10.83 -1.53 -2.76
N VAL A 67 -9.74 -2.25 -2.50
CA VAL A 67 -9.62 -3.68 -2.84
C VAL A 67 -10.45 -4.52 -1.88
N GLU A 68 -11.17 -5.50 -2.41
CA GLU A 68 -11.88 -6.48 -1.59
C GLU A 68 -10.90 -7.52 -1.04
N ILE A 69 -10.92 -7.70 0.27
CA ILE A 69 -10.15 -8.74 0.97
C ILE A 69 -11.12 -9.89 1.27
N VAL A 70 -10.81 -11.06 0.73
CA VAL A 70 -11.61 -12.29 0.92
C VAL A 70 -10.78 -13.36 1.61
N GLY A 71 -11.44 -14.22 2.38
CA GLY A 71 -10.81 -15.24 3.23
C GLY A 71 -10.85 -14.86 4.71
N GLU A 72 -10.34 -15.74 5.55
CA GLU A 72 -10.33 -15.56 7.01
C GLU A 72 -8.95 -15.13 7.50
N GLN A 73 -8.92 -14.19 8.44
CA GLN A 73 -7.72 -13.88 9.22
C GLN A 73 -7.62 -14.92 10.34
N LEU A 74 -6.58 -15.74 10.29
CA LEU A 74 -6.26 -16.75 11.31
C LEU A 74 -5.63 -16.14 12.56
#